data_AF-A0A0B4G8A5-F1
#
_entry.id   AF-A0A0B4G8A5-F1
#
_cell.length_a   1.000
_cell.length_b   1.000
_cell.length_c   1.000
_cell.angle_alpha   90.00
_cell.angle_beta   90.00
_cell.angle_gamma   90.00
#
_symmetry.space_group_name_H-M   'P 1'
#
loop_
_entity.id
_entity.type
_entity.pdbx_description
1 polymer ?
#
loop_
_entity_poly.entity_id
_entity_poly.type
_entity_poly.pdbx_seq_one_letter_code
_entity_poly.pdbx_strand_id
1 'polypeptide(L)'
;MAPAGSSYIIVGAGVFGVSTAYHLIRKYPSASVTLVDRDAFDADSRVAASWDWNKVMRADYDDPVYCELALEAQDVFTSDPLWRPFFHQTGLYWMCGRDYARDCIRNFERLGRHHDISVWPVDEARTMFGGLFSESDYTNVEQVLVNRASGWVAAGDCLQAVTRRVLELGVAYVADEVAALQVDRAGRCTGVRTAGGRSLEAAHVVLCTGAFTPKLLEVSAAASGLDALQAGSRILAGGITTGMTRLDDESYAKFADMPVGIQGYTTLKAPFMGSLPPTKDRELKWWGQKIFKNTKEVLPGRFISMPPAEADYAQWKISERLKEDILHVSSAFYGSQAAKWKFEKHRICWDAFTTSSDFIISPHTAAKGLYVATCGSFHGYKFFPVIGKYVVDMLEDALPAQLANKWAWDRERPDPSVNPDWPSFEMKDLLDPVREARL
;
A
#
# COMPACT_ATOMS: atom_id res chain seq x y z
N MET A 1 -27.92 8.27 7.76
CA MET A 1 -28.00 9.31 6.70
C MET A 1 -27.09 10.45 7.10
N ALA A 2 -26.10 10.80 6.27
CA ALA A 2 -25.38 12.05 6.46
C ALA A 2 -26.40 13.22 6.35
N PRO A 3 -26.50 14.11 7.35
CA PRO A 3 -27.41 15.25 7.25
C PRO A 3 -27.09 16.07 6.00
N ALA A 4 -28.12 16.64 5.37
CA ALA A 4 -27.92 17.64 4.33
C ALA A 4 -26.98 18.75 4.87
N GLY A 5 -25.87 19.01 4.18
CA GLY A 5 -24.87 20.00 4.59
C GLY A 5 -23.64 19.47 5.36
N SER A 6 -23.42 18.15 5.44
CA SER A 6 -22.16 17.61 5.99
C SER A 6 -20.94 18.02 5.16
N SER A 7 -19.90 18.51 5.84
CA SER A 7 -18.60 18.86 5.25
C SER A 7 -17.51 17.90 5.70
N TYR A 8 -16.64 17.53 4.76
CA TYR A 8 -15.58 16.54 4.93
C TYR A 8 -14.25 17.09 4.44
N ILE A 9 -13.21 16.93 5.27
CA ILE A 9 -11.82 17.03 4.83
C ILE A 9 -11.23 15.63 4.83
N ILE A 10 -10.71 15.22 3.68
CA ILE A 10 -9.96 13.96 3.52
C ILE A 10 -8.51 14.34 3.35
N VAL A 11 -7.65 13.91 4.27
CA VAL A 11 -6.21 14.23 4.25
C VAL A 11 -5.43 13.06 3.66
N GLY A 12 -4.81 13.27 2.51
CA GLY A 12 -4.06 12.29 1.72
C GLY A 12 -4.82 11.83 0.48
N ALA A 13 -4.35 12.21 -0.70
CA ALA A 13 -4.87 11.82 -2.01
C ALA A 13 -4.18 10.56 -2.57
N GLY A 14 -3.92 9.58 -1.69
CA GLY A 14 -3.55 8.21 -2.09
C GLY A 14 -4.78 7.32 -2.26
N VAL A 15 -4.57 6.00 -2.25
CA VAL A 15 -5.62 4.97 -2.42
C VAL A 15 -6.82 5.17 -1.50
N PHE A 16 -6.60 5.24 -0.18
CA PHE A 16 -7.69 5.35 0.78
C PHE A 16 -8.47 6.66 0.62
N GLY A 17 -7.78 7.79 0.45
CA GLY A 17 -8.44 9.09 0.39
C GLY A 17 -9.15 9.35 -0.92
N VAL A 18 -8.55 9.02 -2.07
CA VAL A 18 -9.21 9.17 -3.38
C VAL A 18 -10.40 8.22 -3.49
N SER A 19 -10.27 6.97 -3.01
CA SER A 19 -11.40 6.04 -2.97
C SER A 19 -12.52 6.55 -2.06
N THR A 20 -12.18 7.05 -0.86
CA THR A 20 -13.17 7.62 0.06
C THR A 20 -13.90 8.80 -0.58
N ALA A 21 -13.17 9.73 -1.21
CA ALA A 21 -13.75 10.88 -1.90
C ALA A 21 -14.70 10.43 -3.03
N TYR A 22 -14.27 9.44 -3.85
CA TYR A 22 -15.06 8.89 -4.94
C TYR A 22 -16.39 8.29 -4.48
N HIS A 23 -16.36 7.43 -3.45
CA HIS A 23 -17.57 6.79 -2.94
C HIS A 23 -18.47 7.78 -2.20
N LEU A 24 -17.88 8.69 -1.42
CA LEU A 24 -18.62 9.68 -0.64
C LEU A 24 -19.39 10.66 -1.54
N ILE A 25 -18.73 11.26 -2.54
CA ILE A 25 -19.38 12.26 -3.42
C ILE A 25 -20.45 11.64 -4.32
N ARG A 26 -20.27 10.38 -4.74
CA ARG A 26 -21.29 9.65 -5.51
C ARG A 26 -22.52 9.32 -4.69
N LYS A 27 -22.34 8.98 -3.41
CA LYS A 27 -23.45 8.69 -2.48
C LYS A 27 -24.15 9.97 -2.04
N TYR A 28 -23.40 11.06 -1.84
CA TYR A 28 -23.89 12.35 -1.40
C TYR A 28 -23.41 13.50 -2.30
N PRO A 29 -24.05 13.71 -3.47
CA PRO A 29 -23.64 14.75 -4.42
C PRO A 29 -23.70 16.19 -3.88
N SER A 30 -24.44 16.43 -2.79
CA SER A 30 -24.56 17.74 -2.14
C SER A 30 -23.58 17.93 -0.96
N ALA A 31 -22.73 16.95 -0.64
CA ALA A 31 -21.75 17.07 0.42
C ALA A 31 -20.59 17.99 -0.01
N SER A 32 -20.07 18.78 0.94
CA SER A 32 -18.83 19.54 0.71
C SER A 32 -17.65 18.65 1.02
N VAL A 33 -16.92 18.18 0.01
CA VAL A 33 -15.75 17.31 0.18
C VAL A 33 -14.50 18.03 -0.31
N THR A 34 -13.49 18.13 0.56
CA THR A 34 -12.17 18.67 0.23
C THR A 34 -11.12 17.59 0.42
N LEU A 35 -10.41 17.25 -0.65
CA LEU A 35 -9.25 16.37 -0.64
C LEU A 35 -7.98 17.22 -0.51
N VAL A 36 -7.18 16.98 0.52
CA VAL A 36 -5.96 17.73 0.82
C VAL A 36 -4.76 16.80 0.72
N ASP A 37 -3.76 17.13 -0.08
CA ASP A 37 -2.50 16.37 -0.19
C ASP A 37 -1.35 17.36 -0.37
N ARG A 38 -0.13 16.96 0.01
CA ARG A 38 1.05 17.81 -0.11
C ARG A 38 1.49 18.00 -1.57
N ASP A 39 1.21 17.00 -2.41
CA ASP A 39 1.54 17.04 -3.84
C ASP A 39 0.30 17.39 -4.65
N ALA A 40 0.44 18.07 -5.79
CA ALA A 40 -0.64 18.18 -6.75
C ALA A 40 -0.99 16.79 -7.34
N PHE A 41 -2.26 16.54 -7.66
CA PHE A 41 -2.68 15.21 -8.14
C PHE A 41 -2.05 14.82 -9.48
N ASP A 42 -1.67 15.80 -10.28
CA ASP A 42 -1.05 15.72 -11.59
C ASP A 42 0.42 16.14 -11.59
N ALA A 43 1.06 16.24 -10.41
CA ALA A 43 2.49 16.51 -10.30
C ALA A 43 3.33 15.43 -11.01
N ASP A 44 4.53 15.80 -11.47
CA ASP A 44 5.47 14.86 -12.13
C ASP A 44 5.93 13.73 -11.20
N SER A 45 5.92 13.98 -9.89
CA SER A 45 6.28 13.00 -8.86
C SER A 45 5.47 13.22 -7.59
N ARG A 46 5.12 12.12 -6.91
CA ARG A 46 4.45 12.15 -5.61
C ARG A 46 5.07 11.13 -4.66
N VAL A 47 5.06 11.43 -3.36
CA VAL A 47 5.62 10.53 -2.34
C VAL A 47 4.72 9.35 -1.99
N ALA A 48 3.45 9.39 -2.41
CA ALA A 48 2.47 8.36 -2.09
C ALA A 48 2.91 6.96 -2.54
N ALA A 49 2.71 5.95 -1.70
CA ALA A 49 2.99 4.53 -2.03
C ALA A 49 2.26 4.04 -3.28
N SER A 50 1.14 4.70 -3.60
CA SER A 50 0.28 4.42 -4.74
C SER A 50 0.71 5.12 -6.04
N TRP A 51 1.61 6.10 -5.94
CA TRP A 51 2.28 6.69 -7.10
C TRP A 51 3.40 5.77 -7.55
N ASP A 52 3.08 4.76 -8.34
CA ASP A 52 4.00 3.72 -8.80
C ASP A 52 3.70 3.39 -10.27
N TRP A 53 4.62 2.76 -10.96
CA TRP A 53 4.41 2.28 -12.32
C TRP A 53 3.33 1.19 -12.37
N ASN A 54 3.44 0.22 -11.47
CA ASN A 54 2.52 -0.91 -11.40
C ASN A 54 2.35 -1.43 -9.96
N LYS A 55 1.22 -2.08 -9.67
CA LYS A 55 0.97 -2.77 -8.40
C LYS A 55 0.26 -4.09 -8.65
N VAL A 56 0.48 -5.06 -7.76
CA VAL A 56 -0.14 -6.39 -7.87
C VAL A 56 -1.64 -6.30 -7.56
N MET A 57 -2.47 -6.84 -8.46
CA MET A 57 -3.88 -7.11 -8.22
C MET A 57 -4.05 -8.63 -8.09
N ARG A 58 -4.34 -9.09 -6.88
CA ARG A 58 -4.55 -10.50 -6.57
C ARG A 58 -5.61 -10.66 -5.50
N ALA A 59 -6.29 -11.80 -5.47
CA ALA A 59 -7.28 -12.11 -4.44
C ALA A 59 -6.94 -13.35 -3.59
N ASP A 60 -5.81 -14.00 -3.87
CA ASP A 60 -5.32 -15.24 -3.25
C ASP A 60 -4.94 -15.06 -1.77
N TYR A 61 -5.86 -14.68 -0.88
CA TYR A 61 -5.60 -14.54 0.55
C TYR A 61 -6.03 -15.79 1.33
N ASP A 62 -5.22 -16.14 2.32
CA ASP A 62 -5.55 -17.13 3.37
C ASP A 62 -6.57 -16.56 4.37
N ASP A 63 -6.52 -15.25 4.64
CA ASP A 63 -7.59 -14.55 5.37
C ASP A 63 -8.86 -14.41 4.50
N PRO A 64 -10.00 -15.00 4.93
CA PRO A 64 -11.23 -15.01 4.15
C PRO A 64 -11.83 -13.62 3.91
N VAL A 65 -11.63 -12.67 4.84
CA VAL A 65 -12.15 -11.31 4.72
C VAL A 65 -11.41 -10.56 3.62
N TYR A 66 -10.08 -10.67 3.61
CA TYR A 66 -9.28 -10.02 2.57
C TYR A 66 -9.42 -10.70 1.20
N CYS A 67 -9.66 -12.01 1.17
CA CYS A 67 -9.98 -12.72 -0.07
C CYS A 67 -11.27 -12.17 -0.70
N GLU A 68 -12.35 -12.09 0.08
CA GLU A 68 -13.64 -11.55 -0.39
C GLU A 68 -13.52 -10.09 -0.85
N LEU A 69 -12.86 -9.24 -0.05
CA LEU A 69 -12.64 -7.84 -0.39
C LEU A 69 -11.81 -7.67 -1.68
N ALA A 70 -10.80 -8.52 -1.89
CA ALA A 70 -9.95 -8.46 -3.07
C ALA A 70 -10.67 -8.97 -4.33
N LEU A 71 -11.55 -9.98 -4.20
CA LEU A 71 -12.43 -10.40 -5.28
C LEU A 71 -13.42 -9.30 -5.68
N GLU A 72 -14.02 -8.60 -4.70
CA GLU A 72 -14.88 -7.44 -4.99
C GLU A 72 -14.11 -6.37 -5.79
N ALA A 73 -12.87 -6.06 -5.37
CA ALA A 73 -12.03 -5.11 -6.09
C ALA A 73 -11.64 -5.58 -7.51
N GLN A 74 -11.32 -6.87 -7.66
CA GLN A 74 -10.99 -7.50 -8.93
C GLN A 74 -12.15 -7.43 -9.93
N ASP A 75 -13.37 -7.68 -9.46
CA ASP A 75 -14.58 -7.58 -10.28
C ASP A 75 -14.77 -6.16 -10.80
N VAL A 76 -14.54 -5.14 -9.97
CA VAL A 76 -14.59 -3.73 -10.39
C VAL A 76 -13.49 -3.41 -11.40
N PHE A 77 -12.24 -3.82 -11.14
CA PHE A 77 -11.14 -3.67 -12.10
C PHE A 77 -11.40 -4.37 -13.43
N THR A 78 -12.22 -5.43 -13.46
CA THR A 78 -12.52 -6.16 -14.70
C THR A 78 -13.70 -5.56 -15.46
N SER A 79 -14.69 -5.02 -14.75
CA SER A 79 -16.00 -4.67 -15.34
C SER A 79 -16.26 -3.16 -15.48
N ASP A 80 -15.73 -2.33 -14.59
CA ASP A 80 -16.06 -0.90 -14.56
C ASP A 80 -15.15 -0.09 -15.52
N PRO A 81 -15.71 0.69 -16.46
CA PRO A 81 -14.94 1.43 -17.47
C PRO A 81 -13.92 2.44 -16.91
N LEU A 82 -14.08 2.93 -15.67
CA LEU A 82 -13.10 3.82 -15.05
C LEU A 82 -11.82 3.09 -14.65
N TRP A 83 -11.93 1.81 -14.29
CA TRP A 83 -10.84 1.04 -13.68
C TRP A 83 -10.21 0.06 -14.66
N ARG A 84 -11.04 -0.56 -15.51
CA ARG A 84 -10.66 -1.57 -16.50
C ARG A 84 -9.49 -1.21 -17.40
N PRO A 85 -9.34 0.03 -17.90
CA PRO A 85 -8.21 0.38 -18.75
C PRO A 85 -6.83 0.20 -18.10
N PHE A 86 -6.77 0.14 -16.77
CA PHE A 86 -5.51 0.07 -16.03
C PHE A 86 -5.19 -1.32 -15.51
N PHE A 87 -6.13 -2.27 -15.56
CA PHE A 87 -5.90 -3.64 -15.09
C PHE A 87 -5.43 -4.55 -16.22
N HIS A 88 -4.33 -5.23 -15.98
CA HIS A 88 -3.69 -6.19 -16.88
C HIS A 88 -3.72 -7.56 -16.23
N GLN A 89 -4.67 -8.39 -16.65
CA GLN A 89 -4.89 -9.74 -16.14
C GLN A 89 -3.86 -10.74 -16.71
N THR A 90 -2.60 -10.62 -16.30
CA THR A 90 -1.51 -11.49 -16.80
C THR A 90 -1.29 -12.74 -15.93
N GLY A 91 -2.04 -12.88 -14.83
CA GLY A 91 -1.94 -13.97 -13.88
C GLY A 91 -0.92 -13.74 -12.76
N LEU A 92 -0.81 -14.74 -11.88
CA LEU A 92 0.08 -14.80 -10.73
C LEU A 92 0.74 -16.18 -10.67
N TYR A 93 2.04 -16.19 -10.38
CA TYR A 93 2.86 -17.37 -10.11
C TYR A 93 3.47 -17.21 -8.72
N TRP A 94 2.93 -17.94 -7.74
CA TRP A 94 3.37 -17.84 -6.35
C TRP A 94 4.03 -19.13 -5.87
N MET A 95 5.33 -19.04 -5.63
CA MET A 95 6.13 -20.06 -4.94
C MET A 95 5.86 -20.01 -3.43
N CYS A 96 5.01 -20.91 -2.93
CA CYS A 96 4.48 -20.84 -1.57
C CYS A 96 4.50 -22.17 -0.82
N GLY A 97 4.33 -22.10 0.50
CA GLY A 97 4.12 -23.26 1.36
C GLY A 97 2.74 -23.91 1.14
N ARG A 98 2.61 -25.17 1.56
CA ARG A 98 1.39 -25.96 1.32
C ARG A 98 0.16 -25.44 2.05
N ASP A 99 0.34 -24.99 3.29
CA ASP A 99 -0.77 -24.52 4.13
C ASP A 99 -1.39 -23.23 3.58
N TYR A 100 -0.55 -22.26 3.20
CA TYR A 100 -1.01 -21.02 2.57
C TYR A 100 -1.86 -21.28 1.32
N ALA A 101 -1.35 -22.10 0.40
CA ALA A 101 -2.06 -22.40 -0.84
C ALA A 101 -3.36 -23.19 -0.59
N ARG A 102 -3.37 -24.11 0.38
CA ARG A 102 -4.58 -24.83 0.80
C ARG A 102 -5.67 -23.86 1.29
N ASP A 103 -5.29 -22.90 2.12
CA ASP A 103 -6.22 -21.90 2.67
C ASP A 103 -6.76 -20.97 1.57
N CYS A 104 -5.91 -20.56 0.64
CA CYS A 104 -6.33 -19.78 -0.54
C CYS A 104 -7.34 -20.55 -1.41
N ILE A 105 -7.04 -21.80 -1.77
CA ILE A 105 -7.94 -22.65 -2.57
C ILE A 105 -9.29 -22.80 -1.88
N ARG A 106 -9.30 -23.11 -0.57
CA ARG A 106 -10.53 -23.26 0.21
C ARG A 106 -11.38 -21.98 0.19
N ASN A 107 -10.74 -20.81 0.32
CA ASN A 107 -11.45 -19.53 0.27
C ASN A 107 -12.07 -19.29 -1.11
N PHE A 108 -11.36 -19.60 -2.19
CA PHE A 108 -11.86 -19.48 -3.57
C PHE A 108 -13.00 -20.46 -3.87
N GLU A 109 -12.89 -21.71 -3.43
CA GLU A 109 -13.97 -22.71 -3.53
C GLU A 109 -15.25 -22.22 -2.84
N ARG A 110 -15.12 -21.74 -1.60
CA ARG A 110 -16.25 -21.20 -0.82
C ARG A 110 -16.92 -20.01 -1.51
N LEU A 111 -16.15 -19.19 -2.21
CA LEU A 111 -16.62 -18.00 -2.92
C LEU A 111 -16.99 -18.27 -4.39
N GLY A 112 -16.98 -19.53 -4.83
CA GLY A 112 -17.38 -19.92 -6.19
C GLY A 112 -16.36 -19.58 -7.28
N ARG A 113 -15.10 -19.29 -6.94
CA ARG A 113 -14.02 -18.86 -7.84
C ARG A 113 -12.98 -19.96 -8.14
N HIS A 114 -13.34 -21.22 -7.92
CA HIS A 114 -12.43 -22.37 -8.03
C HIS A 114 -11.74 -22.54 -9.39
N HIS A 115 -12.27 -21.96 -10.48
CA HIS A 115 -11.62 -22.01 -11.80
C HIS A 115 -10.47 -20.99 -11.98
N ASP A 116 -10.40 -19.98 -11.12
CA ASP A 116 -9.42 -18.89 -11.25
C ASP A 116 -8.05 -19.27 -10.71
N ILE A 117 -8.01 -20.23 -9.78
CA ILE A 117 -6.86 -20.57 -8.95
C ILE A 117 -6.56 -22.07 -9.01
N SER A 118 -5.28 -22.43 -9.00
CA SER A 118 -4.81 -23.81 -9.04
C SER A 118 -3.48 -23.97 -8.32
N VAL A 119 -3.12 -25.19 -7.95
CA VAL A 119 -1.85 -25.52 -7.30
C VAL A 119 -1.16 -26.61 -8.10
N TRP A 120 0.15 -26.47 -8.30
CA TRP A 120 0.95 -27.33 -9.15
C TRP A 120 2.21 -27.83 -8.43
N PRO A 121 2.64 -29.08 -8.66
CA PRO A 121 3.97 -29.53 -8.28
C PRO A 121 5.04 -28.65 -8.92
N VAL A 122 6.15 -28.43 -8.22
CA VAL A 122 7.25 -27.55 -8.67
C VAL A 122 7.77 -27.94 -10.05
N ASP A 123 8.00 -29.24 -10.30
CA ASP A 123 8.56 -29.70 -11.58
C ASP A 123 7.64 -29.40 -12.78
N GLU A 124 6.32 -29.47 -12.59
CA GLU A 124 5.35 -29.10 -13.62
C GLU A 124 5.29 -27.58 -13.80
N ALA A 125 5.22 -26.84 -12.69
CA ALA A 125 5.11 -25.38 -12.69
C ALA A 125 6.30 -24.70 -13.38
N ARG A 126 7.52 -25.25 -13.26
CA ARG A 126 8.73 -24.74 -13.91
C ARG A 126 8.65 -24.68 -15.43
N THR A 127 7.77 -25.46 -16.06
CA THR A 127 7.59 -25.46 -17.52
C THR A 127 6.53 -24.44 -17.98
N MET A 128 5.75 -23.89 -17.05
CA MET A 128 4.70 -22.92 -17.35
C MET A 128 5.29 -21.59 -17.81
N PHE A 129 4.45 -20.79 -18.48
CA PHE A 129 4.82 -19.47 -18.98
C PHE A 129 6.12 -19.49 -19.80
N GLY A 130 6.30 -20.53 -20.63
CA GLY A 130 7.49 -20.68 -21.46
C GLY A 130 8.79 -20.93 -20.68
N GLY A 131 8.70 -21.39 -19.42
CA GLY A 131 9.86 -21.63 -18.56
C GLY A 131 10.46 -20.37 -17.95
N LEU A 132 9.73 -19.24 -17.90
CA LEU A 132 10.23 -17.97 -17.35
C LEU A 132 10.81 -18.10 -15.94
N PHE A 133 10.22 -18.98 -15.11
CA PHE A 133 10.64 -19.24 -13.73
C PHE A 133 11.41 -20.57 -13.59
N SER A 134 12.00 -21.10 -14.66
CA SER A 134 12.70 -22.39 -14.61
C SER A 134 13.97 -22.35 -13.77
N GLU A 135 14.61 -21.17 -13.68
CA GLU A 135 15.83 -20.92 -12.91
C GLU A 135 15.56 -20.23 -11.55
N SER A 136 14.29 -20.08 -11.15
CA SER A 136 13.99 -19.55 -9.81
C SER A 136 14.55 -20.47 -8.72
N ASP A 137 14.82 -19.89 -7.56
CA ASP A 137 15.19 -20.64 -6.37
C ASP A 137 13.94 -21.31 -5.77
N TYR A 138 13.82 -22.62 -5.92
CA TYR A 138 12.73 -23.40 -5.32
C TYR A 138 13.10 -24.00 -3.95
N THR A 139 14.17 -23.52 -3.31
CA THR A 139 14.61 -24.04 -2.00
C THR A 139 13.50 -23.86 -0.95
N ASN A 140 12.97 -24.99 -0.47
CA ASN A 140 11.79 -25.12 0.42
C ASN A 140 10.45 -24.64 -0.15
N VAL A 141 10.35 -24.48 -1.47
CA VAL A 141 9.06 -24.30 -2.13
C VAL A 141 8.40 -25.66 -2.24
N GLU A 142 7.24 -25.83 -1.60
CA GLU A 142 6.51 -27.10 -1.64
C GLU A 142 5.65 -27.24 -2.89
N GLN A 143 5.11 -26.12 -3.39
CA GLN A 143 4.21 -26.08 -4.53
C GLN A 143 4.11 -24.67 -5.09
N VAL A 144 3.52 -24.56 -6.27
CA VAL A 144 3.26 -23.27 -6.91
C VAL A 144 1.77 -23.05 -7.02
N LEU A 145 1.29 -21.95 -6.47
CA LEU A 145 -0.06 -21.47 -6.64
C LEU A 145 -0.11 -20.57 -7.88
N VAL A 146 -1.00 -20.88 -8.80
CA VAL A 146 -1.23 -20.13 -10.03
C VAL A 146 -2.64 -19.57 -10.01
N ASN A 147 -2.76 -18.24 -10.12
CA ASN A 147 -4.05 -17.57 -10.27
C ASN A 147 -4.10 -16.82 -11.60
N ARG A 148 -5.03 -17.20 -12.49
CA ARG A 148 -5.20 -16.61 -13.82
C ARG A 148 -6.10 -15.38 -13.85
N ALA A 149 -6.88 -15.14 -12.80
CA ALA A 149 -7.66 -13.93 -12.61
C ALA A 149 -6.81 -12.77 -12.07
N SER A 150 -5.69 -13.06 -11.42
CA SER A 150 -4.74 -12.06 -10.89
C SER A 150 -3.94 -11.36 -12.01
N GLY A 151 -3.18 -10.33 -11.64
CA GLY A 151 -2.36 -9.57 -12.57
C GLY A 151 -1.81 -8.30 -11.93
N TRP A 152 -1.73 -7.22 -12.70
CA TRP A 152 -1.19 -5.95 -12.23
C TRP A 152 -2.01 -4.75 -12.72
N VAL A 153 -1.89 -3.63 -12.02
CA VAL A 153 -2.57 -2.37 -12.35
C VAL A 153 -1.52 -1.30 -12.66
N ALA A 154 -1.69 -0.55 -13.74
CA ALA A 154 -0.91 0.65 -14.05
C ALA A 154 -1.20 1.74 -13.01
N ALA A 155 -0.35 1.81 -11.98
CA ALA A 155 -0.81 2.23 -10.66
C ALA A 155 -1.03 3.75 -10.53
N GLY A 156 -0.04 4.53 -10.96
CA GLY A 156 -0.10 6.00 -11.02
C GLY A 156 -1.14 6.48 -12.02
N ASP A 157 -1.19 5.87 -13.21
CA ASP A 157 -2.17 6.20 -14.26
C ASP A 157 -3.61 6.03 -13.75
N CYS A 158 -3.89 4.90 -13.07
CA CYS A 158 -5.19 4.65 -12.44
C CYS A 158 -5.50 5.66 -11.33
N LEU A 159 -4.53 5.96 -10.45
CA LEU A 159 -4.71 6.93 -9.37
C LEU A 159 -5.06 8.32 -9.92
N GLN A 160 -4.35 8.77 -10.95
CA GLN A 160 -4.62 10.05 -11.59
C GLN A 160 -5.99 10.08 -12.26
N ALA A 161 -6.35 9.05 -13.02
CA ALA A 161 -7.64 8.99 -13.72
C ALA A 161 -8.82 9.04 -12.76
N VAL A 162 -8.76 8.26 -11.68
CA VAL A 162 -9.80 8.26 -10.64
C VAL A 162 -9.81 9.59 -9.89
N THR A 163 -8.65 10.18 -9.61
CA THR A 163 -8.60 11.51 -8.97
C THR A 163 -9.25 12.57 -9.86
N ARG A 164 -8.97 12.61 -11.16
CA ARG A 164 -9.66 13.50 -12.11
C ARG A 164 -11.17 13.29 -12.07
N ARG A 165 -11.61 12.03 -12.07
CA ARG A 165 -13.03 11.71 -11.97
C ARG A 165 -13.67 12.22 -10.68
N VAL A 166 -12.96 12.13 -9.56
CA VAL A 166 -13.39 12.68 -8.27
C VAL A 166 -13.56 14.21 -8.33
N LEU A 167 -12.64 14.92 -8.99
CA LEU A 167 -12.74 16.38 -9.16
C LEU A 167 -13.90 16.78 -10.08
N GLU A 168 -14.13 16.05 -11.16
CA GLU A 168 -15.30 16.24 -12.05
C GLU A 168 -16.64 16.08 -11.33
N LEU A 169 -16.67 15.25 -10.28
CA LEU A 169 -17.85 15.03 -9.45
C LEU A 169 -18.05 16.13 -8.40
N GLY A 170 -17.17 17.15 -8.33
CA GLY A 170 -17.33 18.33 -7.49
C GLY A 170 -16.50 18.34 -6.21
N VAL A 171 -15.59 17.38 -6.01
CA VAL A 171 -14.66 17.40 -4.86
C VAL A 171 -13.60 18.48 -5.08
N ALA A 172 -13.40 19.33 -4.06
CA ALA A 172 -12.33 20.32 -4.07
C ALA A 172 -10.97 19.68 -3.79
N TYR A 173 -9.91 20.18 -4.41
CA TYR A 173 -8.54 19.73 -4.16
C TYR A 173 -7.68 20.86 -3.60
N VAL A 174 -6.91 20.57 -2.56
CA VAL A 174 -5.93 21.50 -1.98
C VAL A 174 -4.56 20.82 -1.96
N ALA A 175 -3.64 21.34 -2.77
CA ALA A 175 -2.23 20.96 -2.75
C ALA A 175 -1.50 21.75 -1.65
N ASP A 176 -1.46 21.23 -0.43
CA ASP A 176 -0.75 21.79 0.72
C ASP A 176 -0.50 20.69 1.76
N GLU A 177 0.65 20.74 2.44
CA GLU A 177 0.96 19.79 3.50
C GLU A 177 0.14 20.09 4.75
N VAL A 178 -0.48 19.07 5.35
CA VAL A 178 -1.14 19.24 6.65
C VAL A 178 -0.10 19.17 7.77
N ALA A 179 -0.02 20.23 8.57
CA ALA A 179 0.91 20.35 9.68
C ALA A 179 0.32 19.78 10.99
N ALA A 180 -0.96 20.03 11.26
CA ALA A 180 -1.62 19.55 12.47
C ALA A 180 -3.15 19.50 12.32
N LEU A 181 -3.79 18.64 13.11
CA LEU A 181 -5.24 18.66 13.35
C LEU A 181 -5.64 19.89 14.16
N GLN A 182 -6.86 20.39 13.94
CA GLN A 182 -7.51 21.38 14.79
C GLN A 182 -8.53 20.67 15.67
N VAL A 183 -8.35 20.79 16.99
CA VAL A 183 -9.25 20.22 18.00
C VAL A 183 -9.72 21.35 18.91
N ASP A 184 -11.04 21.47 19.08
CA ASP A 184 -11.63 22.48 19.96
C ASP A 184 -11.58 22.07 21.44
N ARG A 185 -11.94 23.00 22.33
CA ARG A 185 -11.95 22.75 23.79
C ARG A 185 -12.95 21.67 24.23
N ALA A 186 -13.89 21.30 23.37
CA ALA A 186 -14.85 20.23 23.64
C ALA A 186 -14.36 18.86 23.15
N GLY A 187 -13.13 18.76 22.64
CA GLY A 187 -12.54 17.51 22.14
C GLY A 187 -13.10 17.10 20.78
N ARG A 188 -13.59 18.04 19.97
CA ARG A 188 -14.02 17.77 18.60
C ARG A 188 -12.94 18.23 17.63
N CYS A 189 -12.64 17.38 16.64
CA CYS A 189 -11.82 17.79 15.51
C CYS A 189 -12.65 18.64 14.56
N THR A 190 -12.21 19.87 14.30
CA THR A 190 -12.94 20.85 13.50
C THR A 190 -12.29 21.12 12.14
N GLY A 191 -11.15 20.49 11.86
CA GLY A 191 -10.38 20.79 10.66
C GLY A 191 -8.90 20.46 10.77
N VAL A 192 -8.13 21.07 9.87
CA VAL A 192 -6.67 20.93 9.79
C VAL A 192 -6.02 22.27 9.52
N ARG A 193 -4.81 22.45 10.07
CA ARG A 193 -3.90 23.54 9.72
C ARG A 193 -2.87 23.04 8.73
N THR A 194 -2.71 23.75 7.62
CA THR A 194 -1.67 23.44 6.64
C THR A 194 -0.31 24.03 7.05
N ALA A 195 0.78 23.53 6.47
CA ALA A 195 2.13 24.04 6.65
C ALA A 195 2.25 25.49 6.16
N GLY A 196 1.48 25.87 5.13
CA GLY A 196 1.30 27.26 4.69
C GLY A 196 0.50 28.15 5.66
N GLY A 197 0.06 27.62 6.81
CA GLY A 197 -0.67 28.36 7.85
C GLY A 197 -2.18 28.49 7.63
N ARG A 198 -2.72 27.95 6.52
CA ARG A 198 -4.15 27.98 6.21
C ARG A 198 -4.94 27.10 7.18
N SER A 199 -6.09 27.59 7.61
CA SER A 199 -7.09 26.81 8.36
C SER A 199 -8.13 26.26 7.40
N LEU A 200 -8.34 24.95 7.40
CA LEU A 200 -9.39 24.29 6.62
C LEU A 200 -10.33 23.61 7.61
N GLU A 201 -11.63 23.95 7.56
CA GLU A 201 -12.62 23.47 8.53
C GLU A 201 -13.64 22.52 7.89
N ALA A 202 -14.04 21.51 8.65
CA ALA A 202 -15.08 20.57 8.28
C ALA A 202 -15.69 19.88 9.52
N ALA A 203 -16.91 19.38 9.38
CA ALA A 203 -17.57 18.60 10.43
C ALA A 203 -16.91 17.22 10.65
N HIS A 204 -16.30 16.67 9.61
CA HIS A 204 -15.62 15.39 9.63
C HIS A 204 -14.23 15.49 8.98
N VAL A 205 -13.20 14.96 9.64
CA VAL A 205 -11.83 14.88 9.13
C VAL A 205 -11.42 13.41 9.06
N VAL A 206 -11.03 12.95 7.87
CA VAL A 206 -10.61 11.56 7.62
C VAL A 206 -9.12 11.54 7.27
N LEU A 207 -8.31 10.91 8.11
CA LEU A 207 -6.88 10.75 7.89
C LEU A 207 -6.58 9.54 7.00
N CYS A 208 -6.23 9.82 5.75
CA CYS A 208 -5.78 8.87 4.74
C CYS A 208 -4.28 9.06 4.41
N THR A 209 -3.48 9.41 5.41
CA THR A 209 -2.11 9.92 5.26
C THR A 209 -1.01 8.84 5.19
N GLY A 210 -1.37 7.56 5.06
CA GLY A 210 -0.40 6.46 4.90
C GLY A 210 0.72 6.49 5.94
N ALA A 211 1.97 6.35 5.50
CA ALA A 211 3.17 6.39 6.35
C ALA A 211 3.37 7.71 7.14
N PHE A 212 2.69 8.79 6.77
CA PHE A 212 2.75 10.07 7.47
C PHE A 212 1.80 10.15 8.67
N THR A 213 0.82 9.24 8.77
CA THR A 213 -0.16 9.21 9.88
C THR A 213 0.47 9.30 11.28
N PRO A 214 1.47 8.47 11.67
CA PRO A 214 2.02 8.54 13.02
C PRO A 214 2.65 9.91 13.31
N LYS A 215 3.41 10.49 12.36
CA LYS A 215 3.99 11.83 12.52
C LYS A 215 2.93 12.91 12.69
N LEU A 216 1.89 12.90 11.85
CA LEU A 216 0.82 13.90 11.92
C LEU A 216 0.09 13.83 13.27
N LEU A 217 -0.21 12.63 13.76
CA LEU A 217 -0.86 12.44 15.05
C LEU A 217 0.04 12.88 16.21
N GLU A 218 1.35 12.62 16.13
CA GLU A 218 2.31 13.06 17.14
C GLU A 218 2.39 14.59 17.27
N VAL A 219 2.51 15.29 16.14
CA VAL A 219 2.54 16.75 16.10
C VAL A 219 1.19 17.33 16.54
N SER A 220 0.08 16.70 16.14
CA SER A 220 -1.27 17.13 16.53
C SER A 220 -1.54 16.96 18.02
N ALA A 221 -1.05 15.88 18.63
CA ALA A 221 -1.12 15.67 20.07
C ALA A 221 -0.40 16.79 20.83
N ALA A 222 0.83 17.12 20.42
CA ALA A 222 1.60 18.19 21.04
C ALA A 222 0.98 19.58 20.83
N ALA A 223 0.45 19.86 19.64
CA ALA A 223 -0.17 21.15 19.32
C ALA A 223 -1.50 21.39 20.05
N SER A 224 -2.26 20.32 20.32
CA SER A 224 -3.56 20.38 21.00
C SER A 224 -3.48 20.16 22.52
N GLY A 225 -2.38 19.58 23.02
CA GLY A 225 -2.26 19.10 24.39
C GLY A 225 -3.07 17.82 24.66
N LEU A 226 -3.52 17.11 23.61
CA LEU A 226 -4.33 15.89 23.72
C LEU A 226 -3.50 14.66 23.35
N ASP A 227 -2.80 14.09 24.33
CA ASP A 227 -1.92 12.93 24.13
C ASP A 227 -2.63 11.70 23.56
N ALA A 228 -3.93 11.56 23.82
CA ALA A 228 -4.74 10.46 23.29
C ALA A 228 -4.81 10.42 21.74
N LEU A 229 -4.43 11.51 21.04
CA LEU A 229 -4.33 11.52 19.57
C LEU A 229 -3.20 10.64 19.03
N GLN A 230 -2.20 10.32 19.84
CA GLN A 230 -1.01 9.61 19.38
C GLN A 230 -1.35 8.21 18.85
N ALA A 231 -0.70 7.80 17.77
CA ALA A 231 -0.85 6.44 17.27
C ALA A 231 -0.32 5.40 18.27
N GLY A 232 0.76 5.74 18.99
CA GLY A 232 1.48 4.80 19.84
C GLY A 232 1.98 3.60 19.03
N SER A 233 1.81 2.38 19.56
CA SER A 233 2.19 1.14 18.87
C SER A 233 1.21 0.69 17.78
N ARG A 234 0.07 1.39 17.59
CA ARG A 234 -0.99 0.98 16.64
C ARG A 234 -0.54 1.08 15.18
N ILE A 235 0.31 2.07 14.89
CA ILE A 235 0.73 2.40 13.52
C ILE A 235 2.23 2.61 13.48
N LEU A 236 2.87 1.98 12.51
CA LEU A 236 4.29 2.14 12.25
C LEU A 236 4.53 2.47 10.77
N ALA A 237 5.36 3.47 10.46
CA ALA A 237 5.81 3.69 9.09
C ALA A 237 6.92 2.69 8.72
N GLY A 238 6.77 2.00 7.59
CA GLY A 238 7.74 1.05 7.06
C GLY A 238 8.13 1.39 5.63
N GLY A 239 9.41 1.21 5.31
CA GLY A 239 10.00 1.39 3.99
C GLY A 239 10.41 0.07 3.37
N ILE A 240 10.30 -0.05 2.05
CA ILE A 240 10.86 -1.15 1.25
C ILE A 240 11.48 -0.60 -0.01
N THR A 241 12.55 -1.24 -0.49
CA THR A 241 13.18 -0.85 -1.75
C THR A 241 12.55 -1.61 -2.91
N THR A 242 12.40 -0.90 -4.02
CA THR A 242 12.09 -1.46 -5.33
C THR A 242 13.23 -1.17 -6.28
N GLY A 243 13.39 -2.00 -7.31
CA GLY A 243 14.32 -1.73 -8.39
C GLY A 243 13.72 -2.09 -9.74
N MET A 244 14.23 -1.45 -10.79
CA MET A 244 13.75 -1.64 -12.15
C MET A 244 14.91 -1.71 -13.13
N THR A 245 14.71 -2.50 -14.18
CA THR A 245 15.59 -2.56 -15.34
C THR A 245 14.77 -2.42 -16.61
N ARG A 246 15.35 -1.77 -17.62
CA ARG A 246 14.74 -1.70 -18.95
C ARG A 246 15.16 -2.92 -19.75
N LEU A 247 14.18 -3.67 -20.25
CA LEU A 247 14.41 -4.84 -21.09
C LEU A 247 14.77 -4.42 -22.54
N ASP A 248 15.71 -5.17 -23.13
CA ASP A 248 15.95 -5.14 -24.58
C ASP A 248 14.79 -5.80 -25.35
N ASP A 249 14.80 -5.72 -26.69
CA ASP A 249 13.73 -6.27 -27.53
C ASP A 249 13.53 -7.78 -27.32
N GLU A 250 14.62 -8.55 -27.20
CA GLU A 250 14.57 -10.00 -27.04
C GLU A 250 13.98 -10.40 -25.68
N SER A 251 14.44 -9.76 -24.61
CA SER A 251 13.93 -10.03 -23.26
C SER A 251 12.49 -9.54 -23.14
N TYR A 252 12.17 -8.36 -23.68
CA TYR A 252 10.81 -7.85 -23.62
C TYR A 252 9.81 -8.79 -24.30
N ALA A 253 10.15 -9.35 -25.46
CA ALA A 253 9.29 -10.32 -26.15
C ALA A 253 8.97 -11.58 -25.31
N LYS A 254 9.86 -11.97 -24.39
CA LYS A 254 9.66 -13.12 -23.49
C LYS A 254 8.85 -12.75 -22.24
N PHE A 255 9.04 -11.53 -21.72
CA PHE A 255 8.49 -11.10 -20.44
C PHE A 255 7.21 -10.26 -20.55
N ALA A 256 6.83 -9.78 -21.75
CA ALA A 256 5.70 -8.85 -21.93
C ALA A 256 4.39 -9.31 -21.28
N ASP A 257 4.06 -10.61 -21.42
CA ASP A 257 2.84 -11.22 -20.89
C ASP A 257 3.09 -12.09 -19.66
N MET A 258 4.23 -11.92 -18.98
CA MET A 258 4.53 -12.71 -17.78
C MET A 258 3.46 -12.53 -16.69
N PRO A 259 3.21 -13.53 -15.84
CA PRO A 259 2.40 -13.34 -14.65
C PRO A 259 3.21 -12.56 -13.60
N VAL A 260 2.53 -11.99 -12.60
CA VAL A 260 3.22 -11.51 -11.40
C VAL A 260 3.91 -12.68 -10.70
N GLY A 261 5.19 -12.56 -10.36
CA GLY A 261 5.93 -13.56 -9.58
C GLY A 261 5.98 -13.19 -8.10
N ILE A 262 5.64 -14.13 -7.20
CA ILE A 262 5.79 -13.96 -5.75
C ILE A 262 6.50 -15.17 -5.13
N GLN A 263 7.38 -14.89 -4.17
CA GLN A 263 8.12 -15.90 -3.42
C GLN A 263 8.16 -15.52 -1.94
N GLY A 264 7.81 -16.45 -1.04
CA GLY A 264 7.63 -16.12 0.39
C GLY A 264 8.32 -17.04 1.41
N TYR A 265 9.02 -18.10 1.00
CA TYR A 265 9.41 -19.17 1.95
C TYR A 265 10.78 -19.83 1.71
N THR A 266 11.82 -19.06 1.38
CA THR A 266 13.20 -19.58 1.38
C THR A 266 13.74 -19.63 2.81
N THR A 267 13.60 -20.76 3.51
CA THR A 267 14.19 -21.12 4.83
C THR A 267 13.98 -20.23 6.06
N LEU A 268 13.54 -18.98 5.93
CA LEU A 268 13.44 -18.02 7.04
C LEU A 268 12.08 -17.31 6.97
N LYS A 269 11.51 -16.96 8.14
CA LYS A 269 10.34 -16.07 8.27
C LYS A 269 10.71 -14.67 7.74
N ALA A 270 10.81 -14.53 6.43
CA ALA A 270 11.15 -13.30 5.74
C ALA A 270 9.90 -12.75 5.02
N PRO A 271 9.83 -11.43 4.79
CA PRO A 271 8.78 -10.85 3.95
C PRO A 271 8.74 -11.49 2.57
N PHE A 272 7.56 -11.52 1.95
CA PHE A 272 7.48 -12.00 0.57
C PHE A 272 8.17 -11.00 -0.39
N MET A 273 8.89 -11.56 -1.36
CA MET A 273 9.55 -10.83 -2.44
C MET A 273 8.87 -11.14 -3.77
N GLY A 274 9.15 -10.35 -4.81
CA GLY A 274 8.55 -10.61 -6.10
C GLY A 274 8.94 -9.69 -7.24
N SER A 275 8.35 -10.01 -8.39
CA SER A 275 8.55 -9.32 -9.65
C SER A 275 7.23 -9.07 -10.36
N LEU A 276 7.11 -7.91 -11.00
CA LEU A 276 5.92 -7.51 -11.77
C LEU A 276 6.23 -7.47 -13.26
N PRO A 277 5.23 -7.74 -14.12
CA PRO A 277 5.39 -7.66 -15.57
C PRO A 277 5.89 -6.30 -16.03
N PRO A 278 6.62 -6.25 -17.17
CA PRO A 278 7.21 -5.02 -17.65
C PRO A 278 6.13 -4.01 -18.05
N THR A 279 6.40 -2.73 -17.80
CA THR A 279 5.54 -1.63 -18.22
C THR A 279 5.54 -1.48 -19.76
N LYS A 280 4.71 -0.57 -20.29
CA LYS A 280 4.78 -0.15 -21.70
C LYS A 280 6.15 0.41 -22.12
N ASP A 281 6.91 0.91 -21.16
CA ASP A 281 8.27 1.44 -21.35
C ASP A 281 9.34 0.35 -21.22
N ARG A 282 8.91 -0.92 -21.13
CA ARG A 282 9.74 -2.12 -20.99
C ARG A 282 10.49 -2.20 -19.67
N GLU A 283 9.99 -1.53 -18.63
CA GLU A 283 10.62 -1.56 -17.32
C GLU A 283 10.08 -2.72 -16.49
N LEU A 284 10.92 -3.73 -16.25
CA LEU A 284 10.63 -4.85 -15.36
C LEU A 284 10.94 -4.43 -13.93
N LYS A 285 10.09 -4.79 -12.96
CA LYS A 285 10.18 -4.30 -11.56
C LYS A 285 10.29 -5.45 -10.56
N TRP A 286 11.02 -5.20 -9.47
CA TRP A 286 11.11 -6.03 -8.28
C TRP A 286 10.88 -5.23 -7.00
N TRP A 287 10.47 -5.91 -5.94
CA TRP A 287 10.55 -5.40 -4.57
C TRP A 287 11.43 -6.30 -3.71
N GLY A 288 12.17 -5.68 -2.79
CA GLY A 288 13.10 -6.35 -1.88
C GLY A 288 12.42 -7.17 -0.78
N GLN A 289 13.23 -7.76 0.09
CA GLN A 289 12.80 -8.46 1.31
C GLN A 289 13.15 -7.69 2.60
N LYS A 290 13.95 -6.61 2.50
CA LYS A 290 14.30 -5.77 3.65
C LYS A 290 13.25 -4.70 3.88
N ILE A 291 12.29 -4.98 4.75
CA ILE A 291 11.32 -3.98 5.23
C ILE A 291 11.88 -3.31 6.50
N PHE A 292 12.00 -1.98 6.48
CA PHE A 292 12.70 -1.22 7.52
C PHE A 292 11.88 -0.08 8.11
N LYS A 293 12.15 0.21 9.38
CA LYS A 293 11.72 1.40 10.11
C LYS A 293 12.70 2.55 9.86
N ASN A 294 12.28 3.79 10.09
CA ASN A 294 13.18 4.92 10.22
C ASN A 294 12.85 5.64 11.52
N THR A 295 13.26 5.04 12.63
CA THR A 295 13.00 5.59 13.96
C THR A 295 13.78 6.90 14.15
N LYS A 296 13.05 8.00 14.29
CA LYS A 296 13.58 9.36 14.44
C LYS A 296 12.88 10.09 15.56
N GLU A 297 13.59 11.04 16.15
CA GLU A 297 12.99 12.00 17.08
C GLU A 297 12.08 12.95 16.29
N VAL A 298 10.78 12.92 16.55
CA VAL A 298 9.79 13.79 15.90
C VAL A 298 9.56 15.08 16.71
N LEU A 299 9.65 14.96 18.03
CA LEU A 299 9.53 16.01 19.04
C LEU A 299 10.50 15.66 20.18
N PRO A 300 10.94 16.63 21.02
CA PRO A 300 11.90 16.37 22.08
C PRO A 300 11.52 15.16 22.97
N GLY A 301 12.36 14.13 22.96
CA GLY A 301 12.17 12.88 23.71
C GLY A 301 11.15 11.89 23.11
N ARG A 302 10.58 12.18 21.93
CA ARG A 302 9.50 11.39 21.31
C ARG A 302 10.00 10.78 20.00
N PHE A 303 10.07 9.46 19.96
CA PHE A 303 10.64 8.71 18.85
C PHE A 303 9.57 7.85 18.17
N ILE A 304 9.45 7.99 16.85
CA ILE A 304 8.57 7.18 16.02
C ILE A 304 9.29 6.78 14.74
N SER A 305 8.82 5.72 14.08
CA SER A 305 9.18 5.49 12.69
C SER A 305 8.39 6.42 11.78
N MET A 306 9.07 7.16 10.91
CA MET A 306 8.46 8.05 9.93
C MET A 306 9.31 8.14 8.66
N PRO A 307 8.74 8.48 7.49
CA PRO A 307 9.54 8.78 6.31
C PRO A 307 10.56 9.91 6.57
N PRO A 308 11.70 9.94 5.86
CA PRO A 308 12.65 11.04 5.91
C PRO A 308 11.98 12.40 5.69
N ALA A 309 12.51 13.45 6.32
CA ALA A 309 11.91 14.80 6.27
C ALA A 309 12.09 15.52 4.93
N GLU A 310 12.90 14.97 4.03
CA GLU A 310 13.07 15.48 2.67
C GLU A 310 11.73 15.50 1.92
N ALA A 311 11.57 16.44 0.97
CA ALA A 311 10.30 16.65 0.27
C ALA A 311 9.80 15.37 -0.40
N ASP A 312 10.71 14.62 -1.03
CA ASP A 312 10.45 13.34 -1.71
C ASP A 312 10.57 12.12 -0.78
N TYR A 313 10.67 12.30 0.54
CA TYR A 313 10.97 11.25 1.52
C TYR A 313 12.29 10.51 1.26
N ALA A 314 13.26 11.16 0.61
CA ALA A 314 14.53 10.57 0.19
C ALA A 314 14.34 9.28 -0.63
N GLN A 315 13.23 9.16 -1.37
CA GLN A 315 12.83 7.92 -2.02
C GLN A 315 13.85 7.45 -3.06
N TRP A 316 14.68 8.35 -3.59
CA TRP A 316 15.68 8.05 -4.63
C TRP A 316 17.11 7.89 -4.09
N LYS A 317 17.33 8.10 -2.78
CA LYS A 317 18.65 7.95 -2.13
C LYS A 317 18.82 6.53 -1.60
N ILE A 318 19.24 5.63 -2.48
CA ILE A 318 19.31 4.20 -2.16
C ILE A 318 20.75 3.78 -1.88
N SER A 319 20.97 3.16 -0.72
CA SER A 319 22.27 2.62 -0.32
C SER A 319 22.62 1.37 -1.11
N GLU A 320 23.92 1.03 -1.17
CA GLU A 320 24.37 -0.21 -1.84
C GLU A 320 23.75 -1.45 -1.19
N ARG A 321 23.60 -1.49 0.14
CA ARG A 321 22.94 -2.60 0.85
C ARG A 321 21.48 -2.84 0.46
N LEU A 322 20.78 -1.79 0.06
CA LEU A 322 19.40 -1.87 -0.43
C LEU A 322 19.35 -2.26 -1.91
N LYS A 323 20.32 -1.84 -2.72
CA LYS A 323 20.47 -2.30 -4.12
C LYS A 323 20.85 -3.78 -4.18
N GLU A 324 21.75 -4.24 -3.30
CA GLU A 324 22.10 -5.65 -3.14
C GLU A 324 20.89 -6.52 -2.82
N ASP A 325 19.92 -5.99 -2.07
CA ASP A 325 18.66 -6.69 -1.79
C ASP A 325 17.87 -6.95 -3.07
N ILE A 326 17.77 -5.95 -3.95
CA ILE A 326 17.12 -6.10 -5.26
C ILE A 326 17.87 -7.08 -6.16
N LEU A 327 19.20 -7.03 -6.19
CA LEU A 327 20.02 -7.98 -6.95
C LEU A 327 19.80 -9.42 -6.48
N HIS A 328 19.70 -9.63 -5.17
CA HIS A 328 19.38 -10.91 -4.58
C HIS A 328 18.00 -11.41 -5.02
N VAL A 329 16.94 -10.58 -4.88
CA VAL A 329 15.58 -10.96 -5.29
C VAL A 329 15.52 -11.29 -6.78
N SER A 330 16.13 -10.48 -7.64
CA SER A 330 16.14 -10.73 -9.08
C SER A 330 16.82 -12.06 -9.42
N SER A 331 17.96 -12.35 -8.79
CA SER A 331 18.67 -13.62 -8.95
C SER A 331 17.86 -14.81 -8.44
N ALA A 332 17.13 -14.64 -7.33
CA ALA A 332 16.25 -15.67 -6.80
C ALA A 332 15.08 -16.00 -7.75
N PHE A 333 14.58 -15.04 -8.52
CA PHE A 333 13.52 -15.30 -9.51
C PHE A 333 14.03 -15.82 -10.85
N TYR A 334 15.16 -15.31 -11.34
CA TYR A 334 15.56 -15.49 -12.74
C TYR A 334 16.94 -16.08 -12.94
N GLY A 335 17.63 -16.48 -11.87
CA GLY A 335 18.91 -17.15 -11.91
C GLY A 335 19.94 -16.41 -12.78
N SER A 336 20.48 -17.12 -13.77
CA SER A 336 21.51 -16.58 -14.67
C SER A 336 21.01 -15.46 -15.58
N GLN A 337 19.70 -15.36 -15.84
CA GLN A 337 19.14 -14.26 -16.63
C GLN A 337 19.26 -12.93 -15.89
N ALA A 338 19.08 -12.94 -14.57
CA ALA A 338 19.19 -11.74 -13.74
C ALA A 338 20.57 -11.06 -13.84
N ALA A 339 21.63 -11.85 -14.01
CA ALA A 339 23.00 -11.37 -14.13
C ALA A 339 23.24 -10.49 -15.38
N LYS A 340 22.35 -10.53 -16.37
CA LYS A 340 22.43 -9.73 -17.60
C LYS A 340 21.83 -8.34 -17.44
N TRP A 341 21.00 -8.13 -16.41
CA TRP A 341 20.26 -6.89 -16.25
C TRP A 341 21.03 -5.85 -15.45
N LYS A 342 20.87 -4.59 -15.84
CA LYS A 342 21.39 -3.43 -15.12
C LYS A 342 20.23 -2.68 -14.50
N PHE A 343 20.24 -2.54 -13.19
CA PHE A 343 19.20 -1.82 -12.47
C PHE A 343 19.43 -0.31 -12.59
N GLU A 344 18.70 0.32 -13.49
CA GLU A 344 18.81 1.74 -13.80
C GLU A 344 18.11 2.62 -12.75
N LYS A 345 17.07 2.07 -12.10
CA LYS A 345 16.24 2.79 -11.14
C LYS A 345 16.06 1.97 -9.87
N HIS A 346 16.17 2.66 -8.73
CA HIS A 346 15.80 2.14 -7.42
C HIS A 346 14.99 3.18 -6.68
N ARG A 347 14.01 2.74 -5.89
CA ARG A 347 13.15 3.65 -5.13
C ARG A 347 12.67 3.02 -3.83
N ILE A 348 12.69 3.77 -2.74
CA ILE A 348 12.02 3.40 -1.49
C ILE A 348 10.54 3.73 -1.59
N CYS A 349 9.69 2.80 -1.21
CA CYS A 349 8.26 3.00 -1.02
C CYS A 349 7.95 2.96 0.48
N TRP A 350 7.21 3.94 0.98
CA TRP A 350 6.79 4.05 2.38
C TRP A 350 5.31 3.73 2.54
N ASP A 351 4.94 2.89 3.50
CA ASP A 351 3.55 2.64 3.90
C ASP A 351 3.40 2.62 5.43
N ALA A 352 2.16 2.60 5.91
CA ALA A 352 1.82 2.40 7.31
C ALA A 352 1.44 0.94 7.57
N PHE A 353 1.86 0.43 8.72
CA PHE A 353 1.69 -0.96 9.14
C PHE A 353 0.93 -1.05 10.46
N THR A 354 0.14 -2.13 10.59
CA THR A 354 -0.27 -2.70 11.88
C THR A 354 0.42 -4.05 12.08
N THR A 355 0.53 -4.53 13.33
CA THR A 355 1.23 -5.79 13.61
C THR A 355 0.52 -7.01 13.02
N SER A 356 -0.77 -6.92 12.69
CA SER A 356 -1.53 -7.98 12.01
C SER A 356 -1.70 -7.77 10.51
N SER A 357 -1.09 -6.74 9.93
CA SER A 357 -1.32 -6.30 8.55
C SER A 357 -2.76 -5.86 8.24
N ASP A 358 -3.63 -5.76 9.24
CA ASP A 358 -4.99 -5.25 9.02
C ASP A 358 -5.00 -3.73 8.84
N PHE A 359 -6.03 -3.24 8.15
CA PHE A 359 -6.27 -1.80 8.03
C PHE A 359 -6.70 -1.19 9.37
N ILE A 360 -6.60 0.13 9.45
CA ILE A 360 -7.33 0.91 10.45
C ILE A 360 -8.31 1.80 9.70
N ILE A 361 -9.59 1.45 9.80
CA ILE A 361 -10.74 2.19 9.26
C ILE A 361 -11.72 2.34 10.43
N SER A 362 -11.61 3.46 11.15
CA SER A 362 -12.40 3.67 12.36
C SER A 362 -12.54 5.15 12.72
N PRO A 363 -13.53 5.49 13.56
CA PRO A 363 -13.46 6.71 14.36
C PRO A 363 -12.22 6.71 15.24
N HIS A 364 -11.64 7.88 15.46
CA HIS A 364 -10.54 8.07 16.40
C HIS A 364 -11.09 8.34 17.80
N THR A 365 -10.65 7.60 18.82
CA THR A 365 -11.27 7.65 20.16
C THR A 365 -11.01 8.96 20.90
N ALA A 366 -9.90 9.65 20.61
CA ALA A 366 -9.57 10.92 21.25
C ALA A 366 -10.44 12.13 20.82
N ALA A 367 -11.04 12.13 19.63
CA ALA A 367 -11.71 13.33 19.13
C ALA A 367 -12.95 13.03 18.28
N LYS A 368 -14.08 13.64 18.65
CA LYS A 368 -15.31 13.55 17.85
C LYS A 368 -15.11 14.18 16.47
N GLY A 369 -15.58 13.52 15.42
CA GLY A 369 -15.43 14.00 14.04
C GLY A 369 -14.07 13.70 13.41
N LEU A 370 -13.15 13.07 14.13
CA LEU A 370 -11.89 12.56 13.59
C LEU A 370 -12.00 11.07 13.27
N TYR A 371 -11.52 10.69 12.09
CA TYR A 371 -11.52 9.33 11.60
C TYR A 371 -10.17 8.99 10.98
N VAL A 372 -9.84 7.70 10.95
CA VAL A 372 -8.61 7.18 10.37
C VAL A 372 -8.98 6.12 9.34
N ALA A 373 -8.37 6.18 8.16
CA ALA A 373 -8.47 5.20 7.08
C ALA A 373 -7.08 5.00 6.46
N THR A 374 -6.27 4.12 7.05
CA THR A 374 -4.84 3.96 6.73
C THR A 374 -4.34 2.54 7.01
N CYS A 375 -3.03 2.37 7.11
CA CYS A 375 -2.32 1.11 7.35
C CYS A 375 -2.45 0.11 6.21
N GLY A 376 -2.13 0.54 4.99
CA GLY A 376 -2.14 -0.32 3.81
C GLY A 376 -1.27 -1.57 3.95
N SER A 377 -0.28 -1.55 4.86
CA SER A 377 0.60 -2.68 5.22
C SER A 377 1.19 -3.37 3.98
N PHE A 378 1.55 -2.58 2.97
CA PHE A 378 2.00 -2.98 1.63
C PHE A 378 1.04 -3.84 0.81
N HIS A 379 -0.22 -3.96 1.22
CA HIS A 379 -1.22 -4.69 0.46
C HIS A 379 -2.46 -3.86 0.11
N GLY A 380 -2.55 -2.60 0.55
CA GLY A 380 -3.72 -1.73 0.40
C GLY A 380 -4.10 -1.32 -1.04
N TYR A 381 -3.16 -1.27 -2.00
CA TYR A 381 -3.43 -0.70 -3.33
C TYR A 381 -4.56 -1.40 -4.08
N LYS A 382 -4.58 -2.74 -4.04
CA LYS A 382 -5.55 -3.54 -4.81
C LYS A 382 -7.01 -3.29 -4.43
N PHE A 383 -7.25 -2.73 -3.25
CA PHE A 383 -8.61 -2.40 -2.79
C PHE A 383 -9.06 -1.01 -3.24
N PHE A 384 -8.26 -0.30 -4.04
CA PHE A 384 -8.53 1.07 -4.47
C PHE A 384 -9.95 1.30 -5.03
N PRO A 385 -10.54 0.41 -5.84
CA PRO A 385 -11.90 0.61 -6.35
C PRO A 385 -12.99 0.52 -5.28
N VAL A 386 -12.75 -0.18 -4.16
CA VAL A 386 -13.80 -0.56 -3.20
C VAL A 386 -13.58 -0.03 -1.80
N ILE A 387 -12.34 0.27 -1.39
CA ILE A 387 -12.02 0.56 0.01
C ILE A 387 -12.76 1.79 0.55
N GLY A 388 -13.00 2.79 -0.29
CA GLY A 388 -13.76 3.99 0.07
C GLY A 388 -15.22 3.72 0.43
N LYS A 389 -15.85 2.68 -0.13
CA LYS A 389 -17.19 2.22 0.26
C LYS A 389 -17.22 1.89 1.75
N TYR A 390 -16.23 1.13 2.22
CA TYR A 390 -16.13 0.73 3.62
C TYR A 390 -15.77 1.89 4.55
N VAL A 391 -15.00 2.87 4.06
CA VAL A 391 -14.78 4.11 4.83
C VAL A 391 -16.09 4.88 4.99
N VAL A 392 -16.90 4.99 3.93
CA VAL A 392 -18.22 5.62 3.99
C VAL A 392 -19.16 4.85 4.91
N ASP A 393 -19.17 3.52 4.87
CA ASP A 393 -19.97 2.68 5.78
C ASP A 393 -19.54 2.90 7.24
N MET A 394 -18.24 3.04 7.52
CA MET A 394 -17.74 3.40 8.85
C MET A 394 -18.20 4.80 9.29
N LEU A 395 -18.17 5.80 8.40
CA LEU A 395 -18.66 7.16 8.70
C LEU A 395 -20.16 7.19 9.03
N GLU A 396 -20.91 6.20 8.55
CA GLU A 396 -22.36 6.06 8.75
C GLU A 396 -22.76 5.10 9.88
N ASP A 397 -21.78 4.53 10.58
CA ASP A 397 -22.03 3.46 11.57
C ASP A 397 -22.75 2.23 10.97
N ALA A 398 -22.44 1.94 9.70
CA ALA A 398 -23.02 0.86 8.91
C ALA A 398 -22.01 -0.24 8.54
N LEU A 399 -20.75 -0.10 8.97
CA LEU A 399 -19.71 -1.10 8.71
C LEU A 399 -20.07 -2.43 9.41
N PRO A 400 -20.04 -3.58 8.70
CA PRO A 400 -20.32 -4.88 9.30
C PRO A 400 -19.47 -5.13 10.56
N ALA A 401 -20.06 -5.68 11.62
CA ALA A 401 -19.42 -5.84 12.92
C ALA A 401 -18.06 -6.57 12.86
N GLN A 402 -17.93 -7.56 11.98
CA GLN A 402 -16.65 -8.26 11.74
C GLN A 402 -15.55 -7.30 11.27
N LEU A 403 -15.86 -6.42 10.32
CA LEU A 403 -14.93 -5.42 9.79
C LEU A 403 -14.67 -4.30 10.80
N ALA A 404 -15.72 -3.81 11.47
CA ALA A 404 -15.60 -2.81 12.52
C ALA A 404 -14.64 -3.28 13.63
N ASN A 405 -14.75 -4.53 14.06
CA ASN A 405 -13.85 -5.13 15.05
C ASN A 405 -12.43 -5.36 14.49
N LYS A 406 -12.30 -5.84 13.25
CA LYS A 406 -10.99 -6.11 12.61
C LYS A 406 -10.19 -4.83 12.30
N TRP A 407 -10.86 -3.71 12.07
CA TRP A 407 -10.24 -2.43 11.71
C TRP A 407 -10.31 -1.35 12.79
N ALA A 408 -10.81 -1.68 13.98
CA ALA A 408 -10.94 -0.75 15.10
C ALA A 408 -9.60 -0.14 15.55
N TRP A 409 -9.65 1.13 15.97
CA TRP A 409 -8.52 1.84 16.57
C TRP A 409 -7.92 1.09 17.78
N ASP A 410 -8.75 0.80 18.78
CA ASP A 410 -8.34 0.29 20.10
C ASP A 410 -8.54 -1.22 20.30
N ARG A 411 -8.42 -2.02 19.24
CA ARG A 411 -8.40 -3.48 19.38
C ARG A 411 -7.04 -4.00 19.82
N GLU A 412 -7.07 -5.16 20.47
CA GLU A 412 -5.88 -5.98 20.68
C GLU A 412 -5.34 -6.46 19.32
N ARG A 413 -4.02 -6.40 19.17
CA ARG A 413 -3.31 -6.84 17.97
C ARG A 413 -2.24 -7.84 18.38
N PRO A 414 -1.96 -8.86 17.55
CA PRO A 414 -0.97 -9.86 17.85
C PRO A 414 0.43 -9.26 17.92
N ASP A 415 1.34 -10.01 18.55
CA ASP A 415 2.75 -9.67 18.61
C ASP A 415 3.34 -9.56 17.18
N PRO A 416 4.16 -8.54 16.86
CA PRO A 416 4.72 -8.38 15.53
C PRO A 416 5.53 -9.59 15.03
N SER A 417 6.06 -10.44 15.90
CA SER A 417 6.84 -11.63 15.53
C SER A 417 6.05 -12.71 14.79
N VAL A 418 4.71 -12.64 14.77
CA VAL A 418 3.87 -13.52 13.95
C VAL A 418 3.62 -12.99 12.55
N ASN A 419 4.00 -11.75 12.26
CA ASN A 419 3.85 -11.13 10.96
C ASN A 419 5.20 -11.07 10.23
N PRO A 420 5.42 -11.93 9.22
CA PRO A 420 6.69 -11.97 8.49
C PRO A 420 6.98 -10.67 7.73
N ASP A 421 5.95 -9.91 7.36
CA ASP A 421 6.08 -8.63 6.64
C ASP A 421 6.24 -7.43 7.59
N TRP A 422 6.25 -7.65 8.91
CA TRP A 422 6.44 -6.56 9.86
C TRP A 422 7.86 -5.97 9.72
N PRO A 423 8.01 -4.62 9.68
CA PRO A 423 9.32 -3.99 9.54
C PRO A 423 10.32 -4.40 10.64
N SER A 424 11.32 -5.20 10.25
CA SER A 424 12.28 -5.83 11.16
C SER A 424 13.66 -5.17 11.17
N PHE A 425 13.97 -4.37 10.14
CA PHE A 425 15.22 -3.62 10.04
C PHE A 425 15.05 -2.16 10.50
N GLU A 426 16.15 -1.46 10.79
CA GLU A 426 16.20 0.00 10.93
C GLU A 426 16.99 0.61 9.77
N MET A 427 16.49 1.70 9.20
CA MET A 427 17.05 2.37 8.04
C MET A 427 18.51 2.76 8.26
N LYS A 428 18.86 3.25 9.46
CA LYS A 428 20.22 3.65 9.83
C LYS A 428 21.24 2.51 9.68
N ASP A 429 20.81 1.25 9.86
CA ASP A 429 21.67 0.07 9.77
C ASP A 429 21.79 -0.42 8.31
N LEU A 430 20.99 0.14 7.40
CA LEU A 430 21.00 -0.14 5.97
C LEU A 430 21.67 0.97 5.15
N LEU A 431 22.01 2.12 5.75
CA LEU A 431 22.71 3.20 5.06
C LEU A 431 24.18 2.83 4.77
N ASP A 432 24.72 3.41 3.71
CA ASP A 432 26.15 3.29 3.42
C ASP A 432 26.96 4.03 4.49
N PRO A 433 28.14 3.51 4.88
CA PRO A 433 29.00 4.20 5.83
C PRO A 433 29.39 5.57 5.28
N VAL A 434 29.27 6.61 6.12
CA VAL A 434 29.76 7.94 5.78
C VAL A 434 31.27 7.84 5.60
N ARG A 435 31.75 8.02 4.36
CA ARG A 435 33.18 8.15 4.11
C ARG A 435 33.64 9.48 4.68
N GLU A 436 34.19 9.48 5.88
CA GLU A 436 34.97 10.63 6.36
C GLU A 436 36.16 10.78 5.41
N ALA A 437 36.20 11.92 4.69
CA ALA A 437 37.35 12.24 3.87
C ALA A 437 38.57 12.28 4.80
N ARG A 438 39.55 11.41 4.54
CA ARG A 438 40.85 11.50 5.21
C ARG A 438 41.43 12.87 4.83
N LEU A 439 41.49 13.77 5.81
CA LEU A 439 42.17 15.07 5.71
C LEU A 439 43.65 14.90 5.39
#